data_AF-A0A1I7TW18-F1
#
_entry.id   AF-A0A1I7TW18-F1
#
_cell.length_a   1.000
_cell.length_b   1.000
_cell.length_c   1.000
_cell.angle_alpha   90.00
_cell.angle_beta   90.00
_cell.angle_gamma   90.00
#
_symmetry.space_group_name_H-M   'P 1'
#
loop_
_entity.id
_entity.type
_entity.pdbx_description
1 polymer ?
#
loop_
_entity_poly.entity_id
_entity_poly.type
_entity_poly.pdbx_seq_one_letter_code
_entity_poly.pdbx_strand_id
1 'polypeptide(L)'
;MNTLIHTDDSSNQTEQNQTWISEVPFHLVGIYNTFSTITSNVLFFLLIIYKCRKTAENEKEFHAPIFNQLFYVSTFSLFMIDLCFFLGAFGHTDAKNIDAGAIMTALLVLLECCLHQYNYAISTAIILFSFLAVVQMSIISFKPAFKSFVTGYWLKIEIFVVYVIIIHYVWNITIVSLSYIASRENYRRSIGSLLRPVWRELTA
;
A
#
# COMPACT_ATOMS: atom_id res chain seq x y z
N MET A 1 19.92 -24.93 -59.91
CA MET A 1 20.40 -24.99 -58.51
C MET A 1 20.48 -23.57 -57.99
N ASN A 2 19.35 -22.99 -57.61
CA ASN A 2 19.24 -21.68 -56.98
C ASN A 2 18.45 -21.87 -55.68
N THR A 3 19.14 -21.78 -54.56
CA THR A 3 18.56 -21.85 -53.23
C THR A 3 18.32 -20.42 -52.77
N LEU A 4 17.05 -20.03 -52.67
CA LEU A 4 16.62 -18.76 -52.11
C LEU A 4 16.79 -18.84 -50.59
N ILE A 5 17.66 -18.00 -50.03
CA ILE A 5 17.86 -17.89 -48.57
C ILE A 5 16.72 -17.04 -48.02
N HIS A 6 15.89 -17.68 -47.19
CA HIS A 6 14.81 -17.07 -46.42
C HIS A 6 15.40 -16.59 -45.09
N THR A 7 15.69 -15.29 -44.98
CA THR A 7 16.15 -14.64 -43.74
C THR A 7 15.39 -13.33 -43.59
N ASP A 8 14.21 -13.38 -42.97
CA ASP A 8 13.51 -12.16 -42.53
C ASP A 8 12.47 -12.37 -41.40
N ASP A 9 12.29 -13.59 -40.87
CA ASP A 9 11.25 -13.86 -39.86
C ASP A 9 11.74 -13.88 -38.39
N SER A 10 13.05 -13.97 -38.15
CA SER A 10 13.59 -14.16 -36.79
C SER A 10 13.73 -12.87 -35.97
N SER A 11 13.86 -11.70 -36.61
CA SER A 11 13.96 -10.41 -35.92
C SER A 11 12.59 -9.95 -35.37
N ASN A 12 11.54 -10.06 -36.17
CA ASN A 12 10.17 -9.69 -35.77
C ASN A 12 9.63 -10.56 -34.63
N GLN A 13 9.91 -11.87 -34.62
CA GLN A 13 9.47 -12.75 -33.52
C GLN A 13 10.17 -12.46 -32.19
N THR A 14 11.39 -11.91 -32.22
CA THR A 14 12.15 -11.62 -31.00
C THR A 14 11.68 -10.31 -30.36
N GLU A 15 11.43 -9.26 -31.16
CA GLU A 15 10.83 -8.00 -30.68
C GLU A 15 9.39 -8.20 -30.22
N GLN A 16 8.60 -9.00 -30.94
CA GLN A 16 7.23 -9.31 -30.56
C GLN A 16 7.18 -10.11 -29.25
N ASN A 17 8.05 -11.12 -29.07
CA ASN A 17 8.14 -11.83 -27.78
C ASN A 17 8.61 -10.93 -26.62
N GLN A 18 9.50 -9.96 -26.86
CA GLN A 18 9.95 -9.03 -25.83
C GLN A 18 8.87 -8.05 -25.39
N THR A 19 8.02 -7.55 -26.31
CA THR A 19 6.89 -6.68 -25.96
C THR A 19 5.82 -7.44 -25.19
N TRP A 20 5.43 -8.66 -25.61
CA TRP A 20 4.48 -9.51 -24.88
C TRP A 20 4.94 -9.83 -23.45
N ILE A 21 6.22 -10.17 -23.24
CA ILE A 21 6.74 -10.48 -21.89
C ILE A 21 6.77 -9.24 -21.00
N SER A 22 6.94 -8.05 -21.57
CA SER A 22 6.95 -6.79 -20.82
C SER A 22 5.54 -6.29 -20.46
N GLU A 23 4.52 -6.53 -21.28
CA GLU A 23 3.17 -5.99 -21.09
C GLU A 23 2.28 -6.83 -20.17
N VAL A 24 2.49 -8.15 -20.13
CA VAL A 24 1.77 -9.09 -19.25
C VAL A 24 1.83 -8.69 -17.76
N PRO A 25 3.00 -8.37 -17.18
CA PRO A 25 3.06 -7.96 -15.77
C PRO A 25 2.33 -6.63 -15.50
N PHE A 26 2.34 -5.68 -16.43
CA PHE A 26 1.61 -4.41 -16.27
C PHE A 26 0.09 -4.61 -16.28
N HIS A 27 -0.43 -5.44 -17.19
CA HIS A 27 -1.86 -5.74 -17.23
C HIS A 27 -2.35 -6.48 -15.98
N LEU A 28 -1.57 -7.45 -15.48
CA LEU A 28 -1.92 -8.18 -14.26
C LEU A 28 -1.94 -7.28 -13.02
N VAL A 29 -0.97 -6.36 -12.90
CA VAL A 29 -0.93 -5.38 -11.81
C VAL A 29 -2.15 -4.46 -11.87
N GLY A 30 -2.55 -3.99 -13.07
CA GLY A 30 -3.74 -3.17 -13.25
C GLY A 30 -5.04 -3.88 -12.87
N ILE A 31 -5.19 -5.15 -13.26
CA ILE A 31 -6.35 -5.99 -12.90
C ILE A 31 -6.40 -6.20 -11.38
N TYR A 32 -5.27 -6.55 -10.75
CA TYR A 32 -5.18 -6.73 -9.31
C TYR A 32 -5.55 -5.45 -8.56
N ASN A 33 -5.04 -4.29 -8.97
CA ASN A 33 -5.32 -3.03 -8.32
C ASN A 33 -6.81 -2.64 -8.42
N THR A 34 -7.41 -2.86 -9.59
CA THR A 34 -8.84 -2.64 -9.83
C THR A 34 -9.69 -3.57 -8.95
N PHE A 35 -9.37 -4.87 -8.92
CA PHE A 35 -10.05 -5.85 -8.09
C PHE A 35 -9.95 -5.52 -6.59
N SER A 36 -8.75 -5.12 -6.13
CA SER A 36 -8.51 -4.75 -4.73
C SER A 36 -9.29 -3.50 -4.33
N THR A 37 -9.37 -2.50 -5.20
CA THR A 37 -10.15 -1.27 -5.00
C THR A 37 -11.65 -1.57 -4.91
N ILE A 38 -12.19 -2.38 -5.84
CA ILE A 38 -13.60 -2.80 -5.82
C ILE A 38 -13.91 -3.57 -4.53
N THR A 39 -13.08 -4.56 -4.18
CA THR A 39 -13.25 -5.37 -2.97
C THR A 39 -13.25 -4.49 -1.72
N SER A 40 -12.31 -3.55 -1.62
CA SER A 40 -12.21 -2.62 -0.49
C SER A 40 -13.48 -1.76 -0.36
N ASN A 41 -13.96 -1.21 -1.48
CA ASN A 41 -15.21 -0.45 -1.53
C ASN A 41 -16.42 -1.27 -1.07
N VAL A 42 -16.56 -2.51 -1.55
CA VAL A 42 -17.64 -3.42 -1.13
C VAL A 42 -17.57 -3.71 0.38
N LEU A 43 -16.39 -4.03 0.91
CA LEU A 43 -16.20 -4.28 2.35
C LEU A 43 -16.57 -3.07 3.20
N PHE A 44 -16.31 -1.86 2.71
CA PHE A 44 -16.69 -0.64 3.42
C PHE A 44 -18.18 -0.33 3.35
N PHE A 45 -18.84 -0.62 2.24
CA PHE A 45 -20.31 -0.60 2.19
C PHE A 45 -20.90 -1.56 3.24
N LEU A 46 -20.32 -2.75 3.42
CA LEU A 46 -20.73 -3.66 4.49
C LEU A 46 -20.51 -3.06 5.89
N LEU A 47 -19.39 -2.35 6.12
CA LEU A 47 -19.14 -1.63 7.38
C LEU A 47 -20.17 -0.52 7.62
N ILE A 48 -20.56 0.24 6.59
CA ILE A 48 -21.62 1.25 6.68
C ILE A 48 -22.95 0.60 7.05
N ILE A 49 -23.35 -0.47 6.34
CA ILE A 49 -24.60 -1.19 6.63
C ILE A 49 -24.60 -1.70 8.06
N TYR A 50 -23.48 -2.28 8.52
CA TYR A 50 -23.33 -2.72 9.91
C TYR A 50 -23.52 -1.57 10.90
N LYS A 51 -22.87 -0.42 10.66
CA LYS A 51 -23.00 0.78 11.50
C LYS A 51 -24.44 1.31 11.55
N CYS A 52 -25.10 1.40 10.40
CA CYS A 52 -26.48 1.85 10.28
C CYS A 52 -27.45 0.93 11.04
N ARG A 53 -27.31 -0.40 10.86
CA ARG A 53 -28.15 -1.38 11.56
C ARG A 53 -28.01 -1.24 13.08
N LYS A 54 -26.78 -1.13 13.58
CA LYS A 54 -26.52 -1.02 15.01
C LYS A 54 -26.97 0.30 15.63
N THR A 55 -26.91 1.39 14.88
CA THR A 55 -27.41 2.69 15.34
C THR A 55 -28.94 2.67 15.52
N ALA A 56 -29.67 1.86 14.76
CA ALA A 56 -31.12 1.72 14.86
C ALA A 56 -31.57 0.94 16.11
N GLU A 57 -30.74 0.04 16.64
CA GLU A 57 -31.10 -0.84 17.78
C GLU A 57 -30.90 -0.18 19.16
N ASN A 58 -30.38 1.06 19.24
CA ASN A 58 -30.28 1.86 20.47
C ASN A 58 -29.58 1.15 21.67
N GLU A 59 -28.79 0.11 21.40
CA GLU A 59 -28.04 -0.59 22.45
C GLU A 59 -26.87 0.28 22.92
N LYS A 60 -26.74 0.44 24.26
CA LYS A 60 -25.54 1.02 24.90
C LYS A 60 -24.35 0.11 24.62
N GLU A 61 -23.72 0.35 23.48
CA GLU A 61 -22.81 -0.58 22.88
C GLU A 61 -21.39 -0.42 23.45
N PHE A 62 -20.99 -1.37 24.27
CA PHE A 62 -19.66 -1.45 24.87
C PHE A 62 -18.52 -1.50 23.84
N HIS A 63 -18.83 -1.86 22.59
CA HIS A 63 -17.90 -1.93 21.45
C HIS A 63 -17.86 -0.66 20.57
N ALA A 64 -18.76 0.29 20.82
CA ALA A 64 -18.87 1.49 19.99
C ALA A 64 -17.53 2.24 19.82
N PRO A 65 -16.65 2.36 20.83
CA PRO A 65 -15.41 3.11 20.65
C PRO A 65 -14.43 2.45 19.67
N ILE A 66 -14.18 1.14 19.78
CA ILE A 66 -13.27 0.44 18.85
C ILE A 66 -13.85 0.41 17.45
N PHE A 67 -15.14 0.07 17.33
CA PHE A 67 -15.79 0.02 16.04
C PHE A 67 -15.80 1.39 15.36
N ASN A 68 -15.96 2.47 16.11
CA ASN A 68 -15.91 3.82 15.55
C ASN A 68 -14.48 4.21 15.11
N GLN A 69 -13.44 3.81 15.85
CA GLN A 69 -12.05 3.98 15.40
C GLN A 69 -11.79 3.20 14.11
N LEU A 70 -12.18 1.93 14.05
CA LEU A 70 -12.05 1.08 12.87
C LEU A 70 -12.82 1.67 11.68
N PHE A 71 -14.01 2.24 11.91
CA PHE A 71 -14.80 2.91 10.90
C PHE A 71 -14.09 4.15 10.34
N TYR A 72 -13.59 5.05 11.18
CA TYR A 72 -12.88 6.25 10.71
C TYR A 72 -11.59 5.91 9.98
N VAL A 73 -10.78 5.00 10.54
CA VAL A 73 -9.52 4.56 9.92
C VAL A 73 -9.79 3.90 8.57
N SER A 74 -10.80 3.03 8.47
CA SER A 74 -11.19 2.40 7.20
C SER A 74 -11.74 3.41 6.20
N THR A 75 -12.55 4.38 6.64
CA THR A 75 -13.08 5.46 5.78
C THR A 75 -11.95 6.27 5.17
N PHE A 76 -10.99 6.68 6.02
CA PHE A 76 -9.84 7.43 5.58
C PHE A 76 -8.97 6.60 4.62
N SER A 77 -8.75 5.32 4.92
CA SER A 77 -8.02 4.41 4.03
C SER A 77 -8.62 4.37 2.63
N LEU A 78 -9.93 4.21 2.53
CA LEU A 78 -10.62 4.09 1.26
C LEU A 78 -10.58 5.39 0.47
N PHE A 79 -10.82 6.51 1.15
CA PHE A 79 -10.68 7.81 0.53
C PHE A 79 -9.30 8.00 -0.12
N MET A 80 -8.23 7.57 0.57
CA MET A 80 -6.87 7.65 0.01
C MET A 80 -6.66 6.68 -1.16
N ILE A 81 -7.17 5.45 -1.07
CA ILE A 81 -7.08 4.46 -2.16
C ILE A 81 -7.83 4.94 -3.41
N ASP A 82 -9.05 5.43 -3.25
CA ASP A 82 -9.87 5.94 -4.35
C ASP A 82 -9.23 7.20 -4.95
N LEU A 83 -8.69 8.11 -4.12
CA LEU A 83 -7.96 9.29 -4.59
C LEU A 83 -6.73 8.89 -5.43
N CYS A 84 -5.94 7.91 -4.98
CA CYS A 84 -4.83 7.38 -5.77
C CYS A 84 -5.29 6.82 -7.11
N PHE A 85 -6.36 6.02 -7.10
CA PHE A 85 -6.92 5.39 -8.29
C PHE A 85 -7.39 6.45 -9.31
N PHE A 86 -8.11 7.47 -8.85
CA PHE A 86 -8.55 8.58 -9.70
C PHE A 86 -7.37 9.37 -10.26
N LEU A 87 -6.38 9.71 -9.44
CA LEU A 87 -5.20 10.45 -9.89
C LEU A 87 -4.37 9.66 -10.90
N GLY A 88 -4.24 8.35 -10.72
CA GLY A 88 -3.62 7.45 -11.69
C GLY A 88 -4.35 7.44 -13.04
N ALA A 89 -5.69 7.44 -13.02
CA ALA A 89 -6.49 7.51 -14.24
C ALA A 89 -6.32 8.85 -14.99
N PHE A 90 -6.21 9.97 -14.27
CA PHE A 90 -5.98 11.29 -14.88
C PHE A 90 -4.54 11.48 -15.40
N GLY A 91 -3.57 10.76 -14.85
CA GLY A 91 -2.16 10.78 -15.27
C GLY A 91 -1.91 10.27 -16.69
N HIS A 92 -2.89 9.61 -17.32
CA HIS A 92 -2.79 9.07 -18.68
C HIS A 92 -3.19 10.09 -19.77
N THR A 93 -3.03 11.40 -19.51
CA THR A 93 -3.45 12.45 -20.45
C THR A 93 -2.41 12.67 -21.56
N ASP A 94 -2.93 12.86 -22.78
CA ASP A 94 -2.21 12.93 -24.05
C ASP A 94 -0.98 13.87 -23.99
N ALA A 95 0.21 13.28 -24.10
CA ALA A 95 1.50 13.93 -23.95
C ALA A 95 1.84 14.82 -25.16
N LYS A 96 1.12 15.93 -25.33
CA LYS A 96 1.49 16.97 -26.31
C LYS A 96 2.65 17.86 -25.85
N ASN A 97 2.95 17.88 -24.55
CA ASN A 97 4.11 18.58 -23.96
C ASN A 97 4.90 17.61 -23.07
N ILE A 98 6.06 17.17 -23.56
CA ILE A 98 6.92 16.16 -22.91
C ILE A 98 7.35 16.62 -21.50
N ASP A 99 7.68 17.91 -21.33
CA ASP A 99 8.14 18.45 -20.03
C ASP A 99 7.02 18.53 -18.99
N ALA A 100 5.81 18.92 -19.40
CA ALA A 100 4.66 18.99 -18.51
C ALA A 100 4.17 17.60 -18.10
N GLY A 101 4.20 16.64 -19.04
CA GLY A 101 3.89 15.24 -18.78
C GLY A 101 4.87 14.62 -17.78
N ALA A 102 6.18 14.82 -17.96
CA ALA A 102 7.20 14.30 -17.05
C ALA A 102 7.06 14.85 -15.61
N ILE A 103 6.75 16.14 -15.46
CA ILE A 103 6.51 16.75 -14.14
C ILE A 103 5.25 16.17 -13.49
N MET A 104 4.16 16.01 -14.25
CA MET A 104 2.91 15.43 -13.74
C MET A 104 3.11 13.97 -13.34
N THR A 105 3.80 13.17 -14.15
CA THR A 105 4.17 11.79 -13.81
C THR A 105 5.05 11.74 -12.56
N ALA A 106 6.06 12.61 -12.44
CA ALA A 106 6.92 12.66 -11.26
C ALA A 106 6.14 13.03 -9.98
N LEU A 107 5.18 13.96 -10.08
CA LEU A 107 4.29 14.32 -8.98
C LEU A 107 3.37 13.16 -8.58
N LEU A 108 2.81 12.43 -9.55
CA LEU A 108 1.99 11.25 -9.29
C LEU A 108 2.79 10.12 -8.63
N VAL A 109 4.02 9.86 -9.10
CA VAL A 109 4.93 8.88 -8.50
C VAL A 109 5.34 9.27 -7.08
N LEU A 110 5.62 10.56 -6.85
CA LEU A 110 5.95 11.06 -5.51
C LEU A 110 4.75 10.90 -4.56
N LEU A 111 3.56 11.26 -5.02
CA LEU A 111 2.33 11.11 -4.25
C LEU A 111 2.07 9.63 -3.93
N GLU A 112 2.20 8.75 -4.91
CA GLU A 112 2.03 7.30 -4.71
C GLU A 112 3.04 6.75 -3.70
N CYS A 113 4.31 7.18 -3.74
CA CYS A 113 5.32 6.80 -2.75
C CYS A 113 4.96 7.26 -1.33
N CYS A 114 4.51 8.51 -1.18
CA CYS A 114 4.08 9.04 0.12
C CYS A 114 2.86 8.28 0.65
N LEU A 115 1.89 7.99 -0.22
CA LEU A 115 0.65 7.31 0.15
C LEU A 115 0.85 5.82 0.42
N HIS A 116 1.82 5.19 -0.23
CA HIS A 116 2.17 3.79 0.01
C HIS A 116 2.66 3.56 1.45
N GLN A 117 3.54 4.42 1.98
CA GLN A 117 3.97 4.35 3.38
C GLN A 117 2.79 4.54 4.34
N TYR A 118 1.88 5.45 4.01
CA TYR A 118 0.70 5.72 4.80
C TYR A 118 -0.29 4.53 4.78
N ASN A 119 -0.44 3.85 3.65
CA ASN A 119 -1.28 2.65 3.52
C ASN A 119 -0.82 1.51 4.43
N TYR A 120 0.49 1.31 4.64
CA TYR A 120 0.98 0.34 5.62
C TYR A 120 0.58 0.68 7.05
N ALA A 121 0.66 1.96 7.43
CA ALA A 121 0.26 2.42 8.75
C ALA A 121 -1.24 2.19 8.98
N ILE A 122 -2.08 2.55 8.01
CA ILE A 122 -3.52 2.32 8.09
C ILE A 122 -3.87 0.83 8.14
N SER A 123 -3.25 0.02 7.28
CA SER A 123 -3.51 -1.42 7.23
C SER A 123 -3.16 -2.08 8.56
N THR A 124 -2.05 -1.67 9.16
CA THR A 124 -1.64 -2.11 10.51
C THR A 124 -2.67 -1.68 11.56
N ALA A 125 -3.18 -0.45 11.48
CA ALA A 125 -4.22 0.03 12.37
C ALA A 125 -5.52 -0.78 12.23
N ILE A 126 -5.96 -1.08 11.01
CA ILE A 126 -7.14 -1.91 10.73
C ILE A 126 -6.98 -3.30 11.35
N ILE A 127 -5.81 -3.95 11.17
CA ILE A 127 -5.51 -5.27 11.73
C ILE A 127 -5.55 -5.22 13.26
N LEU A 128 -4.87 -4.25 13.88
CA LEU A 128 -4.81 -4.13 15.34
C LEU A 128 -6.19 -3.83 15.95
N PHE A 129 -6.97 -2.92 15.36
CA PHE A 129 -8.33 -2.64 15.84
C PHE A 129 -9.29 -3.80 15.61
N SER A 130 -9.15 -4.54 14.51
CA SER A 130 -9.93 -5.76 14.27
C SER A 130 -9.60 -6.85 15.28
N PHE A 131 -8.31 -7.05 15.56
CA PHE A 131 -7.85 -7.98 16.59
C PHE A 131 -8.38 -7.58 17.98
N LEU A 132 -8.27 -6.30 18.33
CA LEU A 132 -8.85 -5.80 19.58
C LEU A 132 -10.35 -6.08 19.64
N ALA A 133 -11.12 -5.76 18.60
CA ALA A 133 -12.56 -6.02 18.58
C ALA A 133 -12.90 -7.50 18.85
N VAL A 134 -12.13 -8.43 18.30
CA VAL A 134 -12.27 -9.87 18.57
C VAL A 134 -11.94 -10.21 20.02
N VAL A 135 -10.82 -9.71 20.55
CA VAL A 135 -10.43 -9.91 21.96
C VAL A 135 -11.51 -9.37 22.91
N GLN A 136 -12.07 -8.20 22.61
CA GLN A 136 -13.15 -7.62 23.40
C GLN A 136 -14.38 -8.53 23.43
N MET A 137 -14.78 -9.04 22.26
CA MET A 137 -15.90 -9.98 22.12
C MET A 137 -15.63 -11.27 22.90
N SER A 138 -14.42 -11.81 22.80
CA SER A 138 -14.03 -13.01 23.54
C SER A 138 -14.09 -12.80 25.05
N ILE A 139 -13.54 -11.71 25.58
CA ILE A 139 -13.53 -11.44 27.03
C ILE A 139 -14.95 -11.26 27.57
N ILE A 140 -15.80 -10.52 26.86
CA ILE A 140 -17.19 -10.29 27.27
C ILE A 140 -17.97 -11.61 27.27
N SER A 141 -17.72 -12.50 26.29
CA SER A 141 -18.36 -13.81 26.20
C SER A 141 -17.92 -14.76 27.32
N PHE A 142 -16.61 -14.82 27.63
CA PHE A 142 -16.07 -15.77 28.61
C PHE A 142 -16.36 -15.39 30.07
N LYS A 143 -16.22 -14.11 30.44
CA LYS A 143 -16.43 -13.69 31.84
C LYS A 143 -16.88 -12.23 31.95
N PRO A 144 -18.18 -11.96 32.17
CA PRO A 144 -18.71 -10.61 32.23
C PRO A 144 -18.15 -9.78 33.41
N ALA A 145 -17.54 -10.42 34.41
CA ALA A 145 -16.84 -9.75 35.49
C ALA A 145 -15.66 -8.86 35.01
N PHE A 146 -15.02 -9.20 33.89
CA PHE A 146 -13.93 -8.39 33.30
C PHE A 146 -14.42 -7.31 32.33
N LYS A 147 -15.74 -7.14 32.19
CA LYS A 147 -16.33 -6.15 31.28
C LYS A 147 -15.84 -4.73 31.54
N SER A 148 -15.59 -4.37 32.81
CA SER A 148 -15.08 -3.03 33.16
C SER A 148 -13.64 -2.78 32.69
N PHE A 149 -12.86 -3.82 32.40
CA PHE A 149 -11.50 -3.69 31.89
C PHE A 149 -11.50 -3.40 30.38
N VAL A 150 -12.48 -3.96 29.67
CA VAL A 150 -12.63 -3.86 28.22
C VAL A 150 -13.49 -2.64 27.83
N THR A 151 -14.01 -1.89 28.80
CA THR A 151 -14.97 -0.79 28.58
C THR A 151 -14.59 0.44 29.41
N GLY A 152 -15.10 1.62 29.03
CA GLY A 152 -14.88 2.85 29.79
C GLY A 152 -13.48 3.44 29.63
N TYR A 153 -12.80 3.72 30.75
CA TYR A 153 -11.50 4.43 30.76
C TYR A 153 -10.34 3.54 30.28
N TRP A 154 -10.31 2.27 30.70
CA TRP A 154 -9.28 1.30 30.29
C TRP A 154 -9.25 1.09 28.78
N LEU A 155 -10.42 1.08 28.15
CA LEU A 155 -10.54 1.00 26.70
C LEU A 155 -9.88 2.20 25.99
N LYS A 156 -9.99 3.41 26.55
CA LYS A 156 -9.33 4.58 25.97
C LYS A 156 -7.81 4.47 26.05
N ILE A 157 -7.30 3.91 27.15
CA ILE A 157 -5.86 3.63 27.31
C ILE A 157 -5.42 2.58 26.29
N GLU A 158 -6.19 1.51 26.09
CA GLU A 158 -5.88 0.45 25.12
C GLU A 158 -5.80 1.01 23.69
N ILE A 159 -6.77 1.82 23.28
CA ILE A 159 -6.75 2.52 21.98
C ILE A 159 -5.52 3.44 21.87
N PHE A 160 -5.18 4.18 22.93
CA PHE A 160 -4.01 5.04 22.96
C PHE A 160 -2.70 4.23 22.79
N VAL A 161 -2.56 3.10 23.48
CA VAL A 161 -1.41 2.21 23.35
C VAL A 161 -1.27 1.67 21.93
N VAL A 162 -2.38 1.29 21.29
CA VAL A 162 -2.37 0.87 19.88
C VAL A 162 -1.82 1.97 18.97
N TYR A 163 -2.23 3.23 19.15
CA TYR A 163 -1.66 4.34 18.37
C TYR A 163 -0.17 4.53 18.62
N VAL A 164 0.29 4.41 19.87
CA VAL A 164 1.74 4.49 20.18
C VAL A 164 2.51 3.37 19.47
N ILE A 165 1.97 2.15 19.46
CA ILE A 165 2.58 1.01 18.74
C ILE A 165 2.64 1.29 17.23
N ILE A 166 1.57 1.81 16.64
CA ILE A 166 1.54 2.15 15.21
C ILE A 166 2.59 3.22 14.88
N ILE A 167 2.67 4.29 15.67
CA ILE A 167 3.67 5.36 15.49
C ILE A 167 5.08 4.77 15.58
N HIS A 168 5.33 3.94 16.61
CA HIS A 168 6.63 3.30 16.78
C HIS A 168 6.96 2.37 15.60
N TYR A 169 5.99 1.61 15.11
CA TYR A 169 6.17 0.71 13.96
C TYR A 169 6.53 1.48 12.68
N VAL A 170 5.78 2.54 12.36
CA VAL A 170 6.05 3.42 11.20
C VAL A 170 7.43 4.08 11.31
N TRP A 171 7.79 4.52 12.51
CA TRP A 171 9.10 5.10 12.78
C TRP A 171 10.24 4.10 12.52
N ASN A 172 10.11 2.86 13.00
CA ASN A 172 11.11 1.81 12.76
C ASN A 172 11.24 1.48 11.27
N ILE A 173 10.13 1.35 10.53
CA ILE A 173 10.17 1.13 9.08
C ILE A 173 10.95 2.25 8.40
N THR A 174 10.65 3.50 8.75
CA THR A 174 11.30 4.68 8.15
C THR A 174 12.81 4.67 8.42
N ILE A 175 13.23 4.38 9.66
CA ILE A 175 14.65 4.28 10.02
C ILE A 175 15.33 3.14 9.27
N VAL A 176 14.71 1.97 9.20
CA VAL A 176 15.28 0.80 8.51
C VAL A 176 15.40 1.09 7.01
N SER A 177 14.39 1.71 6.39
CA SER A 177 14.44 2.13 4.99
C SER A 177 15.55 3.16 4.74
N LEU A 178 15.69 4.18 5.59
CA LEU A 178 16.77 5.17 5.51
C LEU A 178 18.15 4.52 5.69
N SER A 179 18.28 3.61 6.65
CA SER A 179 19.53 2.89 6.91
C SER A 179 19.92 1.98 5.74
N TYR A 180 18.94 1.33 5.12
CA TYR A 180 19.14 0.54 3.91
C TYR A 180 19.59 1.40 2.73
N ILE A 181 18.95 2.56 2.51
CA ILE A 181 19.33 3.51 1.46
C ILE A 181 20.76 4.03 1.68
N ALA A 182 21.08 4.48 2.89
CA ALA A 182 22.41 4.96 3.26
C ALA A 182 23.49 3.88 3.11
N SER A 183 23.19 2.63 3.51
CA SER A 183 24.08 1.49 3.34
C SER A 183 24.32 1.16 1.86
N ARG A 184 23.27 1.18 1.04
CA ARG A 184 23.36 0.92 -0.40
C ARG A 184 24.18 1.98 -1.13
N GLU A 185 24.03 3.26 -0.78
CA GLU A 185 24.85 4.35 -1.33
C GLU A 185 26.31 4.23 -0.92
N ASN A 186 26.57 3.83 0.33
CA ASN A 186 27.93 3.61 0.81
C ASN A 186 28.59 2.43 0.09
N TYR A 187 27.86 1.32 -0.12
CA TYR A 187 28.32 0.18 -0.91
C TYR A 187 28.58 0.55 -2.37
N ARG A 188 27.68 1.32 -3.01
CA ARG A 188 27.85 1.78 -4.40
C ARG A 188 29.05 2.71 -4.56
N ARG A 189 29.30 3.60 -3.59
CA ARG A 189 30.52 4.44 -3.56
C ARG A 189 31.77 3.59 -3.40
N SER A 190 31.77 2.62 -2.50
CA SER A 190 32.93 1.77 -2.22
C SER A 190 33.30 0.93 -3.45
N ILE A 191 32.33 0.24 -4.07
CA ILE A 191 32.54 -0.50 -5.33
C ILE A 191 32.96 0.42 -6.48
N GLY A 192 32.33 1.58 -6.62
CA GLY A 192 32.68 2.55 -7.66
C GLY A 192 34.09 3.13 -7.50
N SER A 193 34.66 3.11 -6.29
CA SER A 193 36.05 3.50 -6.04
C SER A 193 37.04 2.38 -6.38
N LEU A 194 36.66 1.11 -6.14
CA LEU A 194 37.46 -0.07 -6.43
C LEU A 194 37.50 -0.42 -7.93
N LEU A 195 36.37 -0.29 -8.63
CA LEU A 195 36.28 -0.67 -10.06
C LEU A 195 36.86 0.38 -11.01
N ARG A 196 36.92 1.66 -10.61
CA ARG A 196 37.49 2.74 -11.44
C ARG A 196 38.95 2.51 -11.87
N PRO A 197 39.89 2.13 -10.99
CA PRO A 197 41.26 1.84 -11.39
C PRO A 197 41.35 0.58 -12.25
N VAL A 198 40.63 -0.48 -11.91
CA VAL A 198 40.60 -1.74 -12.69
C VAL A 198 40.09 -1.51 -14.12
N TRP A 199 39.04 -0.71 -14.28
CA TRP A 199 38.52 -0.35 -15.59
C TRP A 199 39.51 0.49 -16.41
N ARG A 200 40.29 1.36 -15.76
CA ARG A 200 41.37 2.12 -16.41
C ARG A 200 42.50 1.23 -16.90
N GLU A 201 42.82 0.16 -16.19
CA GLU A 201 43.84 -0.81 -16.63
C GLU A 201 43.35 -1.72 -17.76
N LEU A 202 42.07 -2.05 -17.80
CA LEU A 202 41.47 -2.85 -18.87
C LEU A 202 41.23 -2.08 -20.18
N THR A 203 41.24 -0.74 -20.13
CA THR A 203 41.00 0.13 -21.29
C THR A 203 42.25 0.86 -21.79
N ALA A 204 43.41 0.61 -21.16
CA ALA A 204 44.73 1.06 -21.61
C ALA A 204 45.41 -0.04 -22.43
#